data_AF-A0A9J6CY66-F1
#
_entry.id   AF-A0A9J6CY66-F1
#
_cell.length_a   1.000
_cell.length_b   1.000
_cell.length_c   1.000
_cell.angle_alpha   90.00
_cell.angle_beta   90.00
_cell.angle_gamma   90.00
#
_symmetry.space_group_name_H-M   'P 1'
#
loop_
_entity.id
_entity.type
_entity.pdbx_description
1 polymer ?
#
loop_
_entity_poly.entity_id
_entity_poly.type
_entity_poly.pdbx_seq_one_letter_code
_entity_poly.pdbx_strand_id
1 'polypeptide(L)'
;MKGEKLPSKYWSMCLLADAPNAVAFTVCAQDGDSVCFKKLVLCSAEDTCYHCVVFVQGKVVKKVDVFDVNAVESVLHSINEMVVCSGFEQGAIPLERLNSSNQSKYRTHGNKLYSESCSGMSQDQRPCIHCRYLRKLLLNQGSYKMRKARAATGYRASKKLSMRGRQLRREKAKVSELKQMLAKMKQSNSALSESNFQESLSKPPEKQRQEVQTCFDAAKRKGTQGMKYSDQWLLDCIIMRMKSPKLYEQIRKHKIMVSSSKSCLNKYVRNYKSNFGFNDNVFAAIEEKTKSIDEFQRHGGLLNDELKLS
;
A
#
# COMPACT_ATOMS: atom_id res chain seq x y z
N MET A 1 16.58 37.07 55.00
CA MET A 1 15.43 37.40 54.14
C MET A 1 14.12 36.71 54.59
N LYS A 2 13.70 36.83 55.86
CA LYS A 2 12.36 36.40 56.31
C LYS A 2 11.57 37.66 56.68
N GLY A 3 10.91 38.29 55.70
CA GLY A 3 10.11 39.50 55.91
C GLY A 3 10.06 40.52 54.75
N GLU A 4 10.66 40.26 53.59
CA GLU A 4 10.82 41.25 52.52
C GLU A 4 9.56 41.46 51.66
N LYS A 5 9.37 42.71 51.21
CA LYS A 5 8.23 43.13 50.38
C LYS A 5 8.49 42.73 48.93
N LEU A 6 8.02 41.54 48.54
CA LEU A 6 8.06 41.13 47.14
C LEU A 6 7.29 42.13 46.25
N PRO A 7 7.74 42.40 45.01
CA PRO A 7 7.15 43.44 44.16
C PRO A 7 5.67 43.20 43.80
N SER A 8 5.20 41.96 43.88
CA SER A 8 3.79 41.61 43.71
C SER A 8 3.46 40.27 44.34
N LYS A 9 2.17 39.99 44.55
CA LYS A 9 1.65 38.71 45.05
C LYS A 9 1.97 37.48 44.17
N TYR A 10 2.49 37.71 42.97
CA TYR A 10 2.83 36.65 42.00
C TYR A 10 4.29 36.22 42.07
N TRP A 11 5.11 36.90 42.88
CA TRP A 11 6.47 36.48 43.17
C TRP A 11 6.46 35.43 44.27
N SER A 12 7.34 34.45 44.14
CA SER A 12 7.61 33.45 45.15
C SER A 12 9.10 33.37 45.38
N MET A 13 9.49 33.18 46.64
CA MET A 13 10.88 32.95 47.04
C MET A 13 11.07 31.47 47.33
N CYS A 14 12.04 30.86 46.68
CA CYS A 14 12.38 29.44 46.84
C CYS A 14 13.83 29.31 47.27
N LEU A 15 14.07 28.48 48.29
CA LEU A 15 15.41 28.06 48.69
C LEU A 15 15.83 26.86 47.84
N LEU A 16 17.06 26.85 47.36
CA LEU A 16 17.58 25.76 46.53
C LEU A 16 18.24 24.70 47.41
N ALA A 17 17.75 23.46 47.35
CA ALA A 17 18.27 22.37 48.17
C ALA A 17 19.76 22.10 47.93
N ASP A 18 20.20 22.20 46.68
CA ASP A 18 21.58 21.90 46.26
C ASP A 18 22.52 23.13 46.34
N ALA A 19 21.99 24.30 46.69
CA ALA A 19 22.73 25.55 46.76
C ALA A 19 22.25 26.39 47.95
N PRO A 20 22.71 26.08 49.19
CA PRO A 20 22.18 26.70 50.41
C PRO A 20 22.40 28.21 50.49
N ASN A 21 23.39 28.73 49.75
CA ASN A 21 23.71 30.15 49.67
C ASN A 21 22.96 30.88 48.54
N ALA A 22 22.06 30.19 47.83
CA ALA A 22 21.32 30.75 46.71
C ALA A 22 19.81 30.77 46.96
N VAL A 23 19.19 31.89 46.56
CA VAL A 23 17.75 32.12 46.64
C VAL A 23 17.22 32.39 45.24
N ALA A 24 16.12 31.71 44.90
CA ALA A 24 15.41 31.89 43.64
C ALA A 24 14.13 32.70 43.86
N PHE A 25 13.99 33.80 43.14
CA PHE A 25 12.75 34.57 43.07
C PHE A 25 12.06 34.30 41.73
N THR A 26 10.83 33.78 41.76
CA THR A 26 10.13 33.33 40.56
C THR A 26 8.78 33.98 40.38
N VAL A 27 8.43 34.26 39.12
CA VAL A 27 7.05 34.48 38.67
C VAL A 27 6.69 33.35 37.72
N CYS A 28 5.76 32.51 38.14
CA CYS A 28 5.27 31.38 37.34
C CYS A 28 4.11 31.81 36.45
N ALA A 29 3.96 31.11 35.31
CA ALA A 29 2.79 31.21 34.46
C ALA A 29 2.39 29.81 33.99
N GLN A 30 1.08 29.58 33.89
CA GLN A 30 0.55 28.37 33.28
C GLN A 30 0.67 28.48 31.75
N ASP A 31 1.15 27.42 31.11
CA ASP A 31 1.25 27.28 29.67
C ASP A 31 0.76 25.88 29.27
N GLY A 32 -0.52 25.82 28.87
CA GLY A 32 -1.25 24.56 28.68
C GLY A 32 -1.36 23.78 30.00
N ASP A 33 -0.96 22.51 29.95
CA ASP A 33 -0.94 21.60 31.11
C ASP A 33 0.36 21.70 31.94
N SER A 34 1.25 22.63 31.59
CA SER A 34 2.56 22.82 32.25
C SER A 34 2.68 24.18 32.94
N VAL A 35 3.52 24.25 33.97
CA VAL A 35 3.90 25.51 34.63
C VAL A 35 5.30 25.89 34.18
N CYS A 36 5.49 27.12 33.72
CA CYS A 36 6.79 27.64 33.33
C CYS A 36 7.15 28.92 34.08
N PHE A 37 8.45 29.17 34.23
CA PHE A 37 8.94 30.42 34.80
C PHE A 37 8.85 31.54 33.75
N LYS A 38 8.01 32.54 34.03
CA LYS A 38 7.91 33.75 33.21
C LYS A 38 9.10 34.68 33.48
N LYS A 39 9.45 34.83 34.76
CA LYS A 39 10.61 35.58 35.26
C LYS A 39 11.25 34.76 36.39
N LEU A 40 12.58 34.69 36.42
CA LEU A 40 13.36 34.04 37.46
C LEU A 40 14.58 34.90 37.76
N VAL A 41 14.85 35.14 39.04
CA VAL A 41 16.06 35.81 39.51
C VAL A 41 16.74 34.87 40.49
N LEU A 42 17.94 34.45 40.15
CA LEU A 42 18.78 33.65 41.03
C LEU A 42 19.79 34.57 41.68
N CYS A 43 19.75 34.70 42.99
CA CYS A 43 20.75 35.46 43.74
C CYS A 43 21.55 34.50 44.63
N SER A 44 22.86 34.50 44.45
CA SER A 44 23.82 33.74 45.28
C SER A 44 24.57 34.70 46.18
N ALA A 45 24.70 34.37 47.47
CA ALA A 45 25.53 35.12 48.40
C ALA A 45 27.01 34.74 48.22
N GLU A 46 27.84 35.74 47.98
CA GLU A 46 29.32 35.69 48.04
C GLU A 46 29.78 36.60 49.19
N ASP A 47 31.02 36.44 49.67
CA ASP A 47 31.50 37.00 50.95
C ASP A 47 31.23 38.51 51.16
N THR A 48 31.14 39.29 50.09
CA THR A 48 30.89 40.74 50.14
C THR A 48 29.77 41.24 49.23
N CYS A 49 29.10 40.37 48.47
CA CYS A 49 28.05 40.77 47.52
C CYS A 49 27.08 39.62 47.19
N TYR A 50 25.96 39.97 46.57
CA TYR A 50 25.00 39.03 46.01
C TYR A 50 25.12 39.05 44.49
N HIS A 51 25.46 37.90 43.90
CA HIS A 51 25.45 37.71 42.46
C HIS A 51 24.05 37.34 41.99
N CYS A 52 23.37 38.26 41.29
CA CYS A 52 22.01 38.06 40.80
C CYS A 52 21.98 37.85 39.27
N VAL A 53 21.45 36.69 38.84
CA VAL A 53 21.23 36.34 37.43
C VAL A 53 19.75 36.38 37.11
N VAL A 54 19.39 37.18 36.10
CA VAL A 54 18.00 37.40 35.69
C VAL A 54 17.69 36.60 34.43
N PHE A 55 16.67 35.75 34.54
CA PHE A 55 16.11 34.97 33.45
C PHE A 55 14.71 35.46 33.12
N VAL A 56 14.44 35.69 31.84
CA VAL A 56 13.10 35.96 31.31
C VAL A 56 12.81 34.93 30.23
N GLN A 57 11.80 34.10 30.44
CA GLN A 57 11.43 33.00 29.53
C GLN A 57 12.62 32.10 29.16
N GLY A 58 13.38 31.67 30.19
CA GLY A 58 14.54 30.78 30.03
C GLY A 58 15.79 31.44 29.43
N LYS A 59 15.76 32.72 29.03
CA LYS A 59 16.93 33.44 28.53
C LYS A 59 17.52 34.36 29.60
N VAL A 60 18.85 34.31 29.77
CA VAL A 60 19.59 35.27 30.61
C VAL A 60 19.48 36.66 29.97
N VAL A 61 18.90 37.60 30.71
CA VAL A 61 18.72 38.99 30.27
C VAL A 61 19.74 39.92 30.93
N LYS A 62 20.06 39.67 32.20
CA LYS A 62 20.94 40.54 32.99
C LYS A 62 21.70 39.72 34.03
N LYS A 63 22.93 40.12 34.33
CA LYS A 63 23.71 39.68 35.49
C LYS A 63 24.13 40.93 36.26
N VAL A 64 23.93 40.95 37.57
CA VAL A 64 24.17 42.13 38.41
C VAL A 64 24.72 41.67 39.75
N ASP A 65 25.79 42.30 40.19
CA ASP A 65 26.30 42.16 41.55
C ASP A 65 25.75 43.30 42.40
N VAL A 66 25.17 42.96 43.55
CA VAL A 66 24.58 43.94 44.48
C VAL A 66 25.14 43.75 45.89
N PHE A 67 25.33 44.83 46.63
CA PHE A 67 26.05 44.81 47.91
C PHE A 67 25.14 44.83 49.13
N ASP A 68 23.84 45.05 48.94
CA ASP A 68 22.85 45.05 50.00
C ASP A 68 21.53 44.41 49.57
N VAL A 69 20.70 44.09 50.56
CA VAL A 69 19.38 43.46 50.39
C VAL A 69 18.40 44.40 49.67
N ASN A 70 18.49 45.71 49.93
CA ASN A 70 17.61 46.71 49.32
C ASN A 70 17.83 46.83 47.79
N ALA A 71 19.06 46.59 47.34
CA ALA A 71 19.45 46.55 45.95
C ALA A 71 18.94 45.28 45.26
N VAL A 72 18.86 44.15 45.97
CA VAL A 72 18.14 42.95 45.49
C VAL A 72 16.66 43.28 45.28
N GLU A 73 16.01 43.94 46.25
CA GLU A 73 14.61 44.36 46.11
C GLU A 73 14.42 45.32 44.91
N SER A 74 15.33 46.26 44.71
CA SER A 74 15.31 47.18 43.57
C SER A 74 15.45 46.45 42.24
N VAL A 75 16.31 45.42 42.18
CA VAL A 75 16.44 44.53 41.01
C VAL A 75 15.12 43.81 40.75
N LEU A 76 14.48 43.25 41.78
CA LEU A 76 13.18 42.57 41.64
C LEU A 76 12.07 43.51 41.15
N HIS A 77 12.00 44.75 41.64
CA HIS A 77 11.03 45.75 41.18
C HIS A 77 11.26 46.12 39.71
N SER A 78 12.51 46.38 39.31
CA SER A 78 12.85 46.68 37.90
C SER A 78 12.45 45.55 36.96
N ILE A 79 12.59 44.30 37.41
CA ILE A 79 12.22 43.11 36.64
C ILE A 79 10.72 42.92 36.61
N ASN A 80 10.00 43.25 37.68
CA ASN A 80 8.55 43.18 37.76
C ASN A 80 7.88 44.06 36.68
N GLU A 81 8.42 45.25 36.44
CA GLU A 81 7.94 46.20 35.42
C GLU A 81 8.24 45.77 33.99
N MET A 82 9.19 44.85 33.77
CA MET A 82 9.53 44.39 32.42
C MET A 82 8.34 43.71 31.74
N VAL A 83 8.00 44.19 30.55
CA VAL A 83 7.00 43.57 29.67
C VAL A 83 7.64 42.43 28.90
N VAL A 84 7.18 41.22 29.19
CA VAL A 84 7.73 39.97 28.64
C VAL A 84 7.19 39.72 27.22
N CYS A 85 8.05 39.31 26.30
CA CYS A 85 7.67 38.97 24.93
C CYS A 85 6.66 37.81 24.89
N SER A 86 5.55 37.93 24.18
CA SER A 86 4.55 36.85 24.12
C SER A 86 4.91 35.68 23.20
N GLY A 87 5.96 35.79 22.37
CA GLY A 87 6.36 34.73 21.44
C GLY A 87 5.23 34.38 20.45
N PHE A 88 5.16 33.14 19.98
CA PHE A 88 3.97 32.63 19.31
C PHE A 88 3.81 31.14 19.60
N GLU A 89 2.58 30.65 19.60
CA GLU A 89 2.26 29.26 19.93
C GLU A 89 2.84 28.28 18.90
N GLN A 90 3.38 27.16 19.38
CA GLN A 90 3.89 26.09 18.53
C GLN A 90 2.78 25.51 17.65
N GLY A 91 1.55 25.39 18.18
CA GLY A 91 0.37 24.92 17.43
C GLY A 91 -0.02 25.81 16.23
N ALA A 92 0.43 27.07 16.19
CA ALA A 92 0.21 27.95 15.04
C ALA A 92 1.04 27.56 13.80
N ILE A 93 2.01 26.63 13.96
CA ILE A 93 2.88 26.14 12.91
C ILE A 93 2.87 24.61 12.94
N PRO A 94 2.34 23.92 11.91
CA PRO A 94 2.34 22.46 11.85
C PRO A 94 3.74 21.87 12.11
N LEU A 95 3.85 20.90 13.02
CA LEU A 95 5.10 20.27 13.49
C LEU A 95 6.03 19.80 12.36
N GLU A 96 5.47 19.36 11.23
CA GLU A 96 6.18 18.99 10.00
C GLU A 96 7.04 20.13 9.41
N ARG A 97 6.77 21.38 9.80
CA ARG A 97 7.44 22.60 9.32
C ARG A 97 8.62 23.05 10.19
N LEU A 98 8.76 22.50 11.40
CA LEU A 98 9.82 22.87 12.36
C LEU A 98 11.14 22.11 12.12
N ASN A 99 11.06 20.92 11.53
CA ASN A 99 12.18 19.96 11.48
C ASN A 99 12.97 19.93 10.16
N SER A 100 12.79 20.90 9.25
CA SER A 100 13.31 20.73 7.88
C SER A 100 14.00 21.96 7.26
N SER A 101 14.74 22.73 8.05
CA SER A 101 15.77 23.64 7.53
C SER A 101 16.72 24.13 8.63
N ASN A 102 18.03 23.96 8.43
CA ASN A 102 19.12 24.53 9.24
C ASN A 102 19.18 26.07 9.27
N GLN A 103 18.16 26.79 8.78
CA GLN A 103 18.22 28.25 8.58
C GLN A 103 17.44 29.07 9.59
N SER A 104 16.45 28.50 10.28
CA SER A 104 15.60 29.26 11.20
C SER A 104 15.93 28.89 12.64
N LYS A 105 16.95 29.52 13.24
CA LYS A 105 17.29 29.27 14.65
C LYS A 105 16.19 29.84 15.56
N TYR A 106 15.56 28.96 16.32
CA TYR A 106 14.51 29.31 17.28
C TYR A 106 14.76 28.62 18.62
N ARG A 107 14.17 29.17 19.68
CA ARG A 107 14.12 28.56 21.00
C ARG A 107 12.68 28.27 21.40
N THR A 108 12.50 27.22 22.19
CA THR A 108 11.22 26.85 22.80
C THR A 108 11.23 27.20 24.28
N HIS A 109 10.14 27.75 24.77
CA HIS A 109 9.90 27.92 26.21
C HIS A 109 8.42 27.66 26.47
N GLY A 110 8.11 26.60 27.21
CA GLY A 110 6.76 26.04 27.25
C GLY A 110 6.28 25.61 25.86
N ASN A 111 5.03 25.94 25.52
CA ASN A 111 4.38 25.72 24.21
C ASN A 111 4.59 26.89 23.24
N LYS A 112 5.57 27.76 23.51
CA LYS A 112 5.83 28.98 22.73
C LYS A 112 7.20 28.95 22.07
N LEU A 113 7.23 29.49 20.86
CA LEU A 113 8.40 29.65 20.03
C LEU A 113 8.88 31.10 20.05
N TYR A 114 10.20 31.25 20.14
CA TYR A 114 10.88 32.54 20.12
C TYR A 114 12.04 32.49 19.15
N SER A 115 12.38 33.63 18.57
CA SER A 115 13.64 33.77 17.86
C SER A 115 14.81 33.65 18.84
N GLU A 116 15.90 33.01 18.42
CA GLU A 116 17.14 32.96 19.20
C GLU A 116 17.62 34.38 19.57
N SER A 117 17.47 35.34 18.64
CA SER A 117 17.79 36.76 18.81
C SER A 117 16.79 37.52 19.68
N CYS A 118 15.67 36.92 20.11
CA CYS A 118 14.71 37.61 20.99
C CYS A 118 15.37 37.93 22.35
N SER A 119 15.26 39.17 22.82
CA SER A 119 15.76 39.60 24.15
C SER A 119 14.89 39.13 25.33
N GLY A 120 13.76 38.45 25.07
CA GLY A 120 12.79 38.06 26.12
C GLY A 120 11.83 39.18 26.51
N MET A 121 12.07 40.41 26.05
CA MET A 121 11.27 41.60 26.36
C MET A 121 10.53 42.11 25.12
N SER A 122 9.45 42.87 25.36
CA SER A 122 8.68 43.54 24.32
C SER A 122 8.13 44.88 24.83
N GLN A 123 7.76 45.78 23.93
CA GLN A 123 7.21 47.08 24.29
C GLN A 123 5.72 46.98 24.68
N ASP A 124 4.92 46.18 23.97
CA ASP A 124 3.44 46.27 24.06
C ASP A 124 2.74 44.92 24.30
N GLN A 125 3.32 44.03 25.12
CA GLN A 125 2.84 42.64 25.34
C GLN A 125 2.71 41.78 24.07
N ARG A 126 3.02 42.33 22.89
CA ARG A 126 3.06 41.67 21.59
C ARG A 126 4.40 40.94 21.39
N PRO A 127 4.51 40.06 20.40
CA PRO A 127 5.80 39.43 20.10
C PRO A 127 6.79 40.51 19.63
N CYS A 128 8.06 40.40 20.01
CA CYS A 128 9.11 41.29 19.51
C CYS A 128 9.28 41.16 17.98
N ILE A 129 9.96 42.11 17.35
CA ILE A 129 10.15 42.13 15.89
C ILE A 129 10.80 40.85 15.35
N HIS A 130 11.78 40.31 16.07
CA HIS A 130 12.46 39.06 15.71
C HIS A 130 11.51 37.85 15.74
N CYS A 131 10.64 37.76 16.75
CA CYS A 131 9.64 36.68 16.82
C CYS A 131 8.55 36.82 15.75
N ARG A 132 8.13 38.05 15.41
CA ARG A 132 7.19 38.29 14.30
C ARG A 132 7.79 37.89 12.95
N TYR A 133 9.04 38.27 12.72
CA TYR A 133 9.77 37.91 11.50
C TYR A 133 9.94 36.40 11.38
N LEU A 134 10.39 35.73 12.45
CA LEU A 134 10.51 34.27 12.50
C LEU A 134 9.19 33.59 12.16
N ARG A 135 8.07 34.03 12.74
CA ARG A 135 6.74 33.49 12.43
C ARG A 135 6.41 33.58 10.94
N LYS A 136 6.61 34.76 10.33
CA LYS A 136 6.38 34.95 8.88
C LYS A 136 7.29 34.05 8.04
N LEU A 137 8.56 33.93 8.40
CA LEU A 137 9.53 33.10 7.71
C LEU A 137 9.08 31.63 7.69
N LEU A 138 8.71 31.09 8.86
CA LEU A 138 8.25 29.70 8.99
C LEU A 138 6.94 29.43 8.24
N LEU A 139 5.99 30.38 8.25
CA LEU A 139 4.75 30.28 7.48
C LEU A 139 5.02 30.26 5.96
N ASN A 140 5.89 31.14 5.47
CA ASN A 140 6.24 31.23 4.05
C ASN A 140 6.98 29.98 3.56
N GLN A 141 7.92 29.46 4.35
CA GLN A 141 8.62 28.21 4.04
C GLN A 141 7.65 27.03 3.93
N GLY A 142 6.68 26.93 4.84
CA GLY A 142 5.63 25.92 4.78
C GLY A 142 4.78 26.01 3.51
N SER A 143 4.32 27.21 3.15
CA SER A 143 3.53 27.45 1.94
C SER A 143 4.31 27.11 0.65
N TYR A 144 5.59 27.47 0.57
CA TYR A 144 6.43 27.16 -0.58
C TYR A 144 6.61 25.66 -0.78
N LYS A 145 6.89 24.91 0.29
CA LYS A 145 7.02 23.43 0.25
C LYS A 145 5.73 22.78 -0.25
N MET A 146 4.57 23.21 0.24
CA MET A 146 3.27 22.70 -0.20
C MET A 146 3.00 22.96 -1.68
N ARG A 147 3.31 24.16 -2.18
CA ARG A 147 3.14 24.49 -3.60
C ARG A 147 4.02 23.63 -4.50
N LYS A 148 5.28 23.41 -4.11
CA LYS A 148 6.22 22.56 -4.85
C LYS A 148 5.79 21.09 -4.87
N ALA A 149 5.32 20.57 -3.74
CA ALA A 149 4.79 19.21 -3.64
C ALA A 149 3.57 18.99 -4.55
N ARG A 150 2.60 19.93 -4.52
CA ARG A 150 1.40 19.86 -5.38
C ARG A 150 1.74 19.89 -6.88
N ALA A 151 2.68 20.75 -7.28
CA ALA A 151 3.13 20.83 -8.67
C ALA A 151 3.82 19.53 -9.14
N ALA A 152 4.65 18.92 -8.29
CA ALA A 152 5.31 17.65 -8.60
C ALA A 152 4.31 16.49 -8.77
N THR A 153 3.27 16.44 -7.93
CA THR A 153 2.22 15.41 -8.00
C THR A 153 1.36 15.57 -9.25
N GLY A 154 0.96 16.80 -9.62
CA GLY A 154 0.18 17.07 -10.82
C GLY A 154 0.92 16.69 -12.12
N TYR A 155 2.20 17.03 -12.23
CA TYR A 155 3.02 16.66 -13.39
C TYR A 155 3.18 15.14 -13.54
N ARG A 156 3.46 14.43 -12.44
CA ARG A 156 3.58 12.97 -12.44
C ARG A 156 2.26 12.27 -12.79
N ALA A 157 1.13 12.76 -12.27
CA ALA A 157 -0.19 12.23 -12.58
C ALA A 157 -0.56 12.42 -14.07
N SER A 158 -0.31 13.62 -14.62
CA SER A 158 -0.56 13.93 -16.03
C SER A 158 0.28 13.05 -16.98
N LYS A 159 1.58 12.89 -16.68
CA LYS A 159 2.46 12.01 -17.47
C LYS A 159 2.00 10.54 -17.44
N LYS A 160 1.56 10.05 -16.27
CA LYS A 160 1.03 8.68 -16.12
C LYS A 160 -0.28 8.48 -16.91
N LEU A 161 -1.18 9.46 -16.91
CA LEU A 161 -2.42 9.43 -17.68
C LEU A 161 -2.14 9.42 -19.20
N SER A 162 -1.22 10.26 -19.66
CA SER A 162 -0.80 10.29 -21.08
C SER A 162 -0.26 8.93 -21.55
N MET A 163 0.62 8.30 -20.76
CA MET A 163 1.16 6.98 -21.07
C MET A 163 0.07 5.89 -21.14
N ARG A 164 -0.86 5.88 -20.17
CA ARG A 164 -2.00 4.95 -20.18
C ARG A 164 -2.92 5.19 -21.38
N GLY A 165 -3.17 6.46 -21.73
CA GLY A 165 -3.94 6.82 -22.92
C GLY A 165 -3.30 6.30 -24.20
N ARG A 166 -1.97 6.40 -24.33
CA ARG A 166 -1.23 5.84 -25.48
C ARG A 166 -1.34 4.32 -25.55
N GLN A 167 -1.21 3.64 -24.42
CA GLN A 167 -1.36 2.17 -24.36
C GLN A 167 -2.78 1.74 -24.77
N LEU A 168 -3.81 2.42 -24.27
CA LEU A 168 -5.19 2.14 -24.63
C LEU A 168 -5.44 2.31 -26.14
N ARG A 169 -4.86 3.35 -26.77
CA ARG A 169 -4.96 3.55 -28.22
C ARG A 169 -4.32 2.39 -29.01
N ARG A 170 -3.14 1.92 -28.58
CA ARG A 170 -2.46 0.77 -29.21
C ARG A 170 -3.28 -0.51 -29.10
N GLU A 171 -3.81 -0.81 -27.93
CA GLU A 171 -4.65 -1.99 -27.74
C GLU A 171 -5.94 -1.92 -28.54
N LYS A 172 -6.59 -0.75 -28.60
CA LYS A 172 -7.76 -0.54 -29.48
C LYS A 172 -7.43 -0.76 -30.96
N ALA A 173 -6.27 -0.31 -31.43
CA ALA A 173 -5.82 -0.53 -32.80
C ALA A 173 -5.64 -2.03 -33.10
N LYS A 174 -4.96 -2.78 -32.23
CA LYS A 174 -4.81 -4.24 -32.36
C LYS A 174 -6.16 -4.95 -32.39
N VAL A 175 -7.09 -4.57 -31.50
CA VAL A 175 -8.44 -5.16 -31.49
C VAL A 175 -9.19 -4.85 -32.78
N SER A 176 -9.04 -3.64 -33.32
CA SER A 176 -9.63 -3.26 -34.61
C SER A 176 -9.07 -4.11 -35.75
N GLU A 177 -7.75 -4.28 -35.80
CA GLU A 177 -7.05 -5.11 -36.78
C GLU A 177 -7.50 -6.58 -36.70
N LEU A 178 -7.52 -7.16 -35.49
CA LEU A 178 -8.00 -8.52 -35.27
C LEU A 178 -9.46 -8.70 -35.69
N LYS A 179 -10.32 -7.71 -35.43
CA LYS A 179 -11.71 -7.73 -35.89
C LYS A 179 -11.82 -7.70 -37.41
N GLN A 180 -11.02 -6.88 -38.08
CA GLN A 180 -10.96 -6.85 -39.55
C GLN A 180 -10.44 -8.17 -40.11
N MET A 181 -9.40 -8.75 -39.52
CA MET A 181 -8.86 -10.03 -39.92
C MET A 181 -9.90 -11.15 -39.76
N LEU A 182 -10.63 -11.18 -38.64
CA LEU A 182 -11.73 -12.11 -38.43
C LEU A 182 -12.86 -11.92 -39.46
N ALA A 183 -13.21 -10.68 -39.80
CA ALA A 183 -14.22 -10.40 -40.81
C ALA A 183 -13.78 -10.92 -42.19
N LYS A 184 -12.52 -10.68 -42.58
CA LYS A 184 -11.93 -11.23 -43.82
C LYS A 184 -11.94 -12.76 -43.82
N MET A 185 -11.50 -13.41 -42.75
CA MET A 185 -11.54 -14.87 -42.64
C MET A 185 -12.96 -15.43 -42.78
N LYS A 186 -13.95 -14.78 -42.16
CA LYS A 186 -15.36 -15.17 -42.30
C LYS A 186 -15.85 -15.04 -43.73
N GLN A 187 -15.48 -13.96 -44.41
CA GLN A 187 -15.84 -13.74 -45.81
C GLN A 187 -15.19 -14.79 -46.73
N SER A 188 -13.89 -15.05 -46.55
CA SER A 188 -13.19 -16.12 -47.27
C SER A 188 -13.83 -17.48 -47.03
N ASN A 189 -14.19 -17.79 -45.78
CA ASN A 189 -14.87 -19.04 -45.45
C ASN A 189 -16.28 -19.14 -46.05
N SER A 190 -17.02 -18.03 -46.16
CA SER A 190 -18.34 -18.04 -46.81
C SER A 190 -18.27 -18.17 -48.33
N ALA A 191 -17.14 -17.80 -48.94
CA ALA A 191 -16.91 -17.92 -50.38
C ALA A 191 -16.45 -19.34 -50.79
N LEU A 192 -15.97 -20.15 -49.84
CA LEU A 192 -15.65 -21.55 -50.09
C LEU A 192 -16.95 -22.36 -50.23
N SER A 193 -17.06 -23.12 -51.32
CA SER A 193 -18.19 -24.04 -51.51
C SER A 193 -18.08 -25.25 -50.56
N GLU A 194 -19.22 -25.76 -50.13
CA GLU A 194 -19.30 -26.99 -49.32
C GLU A 194 -18.67 -28.18 -50.07
N SER A 195 -18.69 -28.19 -51.41
CA SER A 195 -18.04 -29.23 -52.24
C SER A 195 -16.52 -29.30 -52.02
N ASN A 196 -15.85 -28.15 -51.95
CA ASN A 196 -14.39 -28.09 -51.79
C ASN A 196 -13.98 -28.51 -50.38
N PHE A 197 -14.87 -28.27 -49.40
CA PHE A 197 -14.69 -28.73 -48.03
C PHE A 197 -14.81 -30.26 -47.93
N GLN A 198 -15.83 -30.85 -48.54
CA GLN A 198 -16.01 -32.31 -48.57
C GLN A 198 -14.86 -33.02 -49.31
N GLU A 199 -14.36 -32.45 -50.40
CA GLU A 199 -13.18 -32.95 -51.11
C GLU A 199 -11.91 -32.88 -50.24
N SER A 200 -11.76 -31.84 -49.41
CA SER A 200 -10.64 -31.74 -48.49
C SER A 200 -10.76 -32.73 -47.32
N LEU A 201 -11.98 -33.02 -46.88
CA LEU A 201 -12.28 -33.99 -45.83
C LEU A 201 -12.09 -35.46 -46.26
N SER A 202 -12.07 -35.77 -47.57
CA SER A 202 -11.86 -37.13 -48.05
C SER A 202 -10.41 -37.61 -47.99
N LYS A 203 -9.45 -36.68 -47.91
CA LYS A 203 -8.01 -36.95 -47.85
C LYS A 203 -7.53 -37.59 -46.55
N PRO A 204 -7.94 -37.12 -45.34
CA PRO A 204 -7.49 -37.72 -44.09
C PRO A 204 -8.15 -39.08 -43.81
N PRO A 205 -7.53 -39.93 -42.97
CA PRO A 205 -8.12 -41.18 -42.48
C PRO A 205 -9.47 -40.96 -41.80
N GLU A 206 -10.32 -41.99 -41.83
CA GLU A 206 -11.70 -41.93 -41.33
C GLU A 206 -11.83 -41.34 -39.93
N LYS A 207 -10.93 -41.74 -39.02
CA LYS A 207 -10.92 -41.21 -37.66
C LYS A 207 -10.74 -39.69 -37.65
N GLN A 208 -9.72 -39.18 -38.33
CA GLN A 208 -9.44 -37.74 -38.40
C GLN A 208 -10.57 -36.97 -39.08
N ARG A 209 -11.21 -37.55 -40.12
CA ARG A 209 -12.38 -36.96 -40.77
C ARG A 209 -13.53 -36.74 -39.79
N GLN A 210 -13.86 -37.75 -38.98
CA GLN A 210 -14.92 -37.64 -37.96
C GLN A 210 -14.60 -36.59 -36.88
N GLU A 211 -13.35 -36.51 -36.45
CA GLU A 211 -12.89 -35.53 -35.46
C GLU A 211 -13.03 -34.08 -35.98
N VAL A 212 -12.60 -33.85 -37.22
CA VAL A 212 -12.71 -32.55 -37.89
C VAL A 212 -14.19 -32.18 -38.06
N GLN A 213 -15.02 -33.10 -38.56
CA GLN A 213 -16.46 -32.86 -38.75
C GLN A 213 -17.16 -32.51 -37.43
N THR A 214 -16.83 -33.21 -36.35
CA THR A 214 -17.33 -32.90 -34.99
C THR A 214 -16.95 -31.48 -34.55
N CYS A 215 -15.74 -31.02 -34.88
CA CYS A 215 -15.29 -29.65 -34.59
C CYS A 215 -16.11 -28.61 -35.35
N PHE A 216 -16.38 -28.84 -36.63
CA PHE A 216 -17.21 -27.96 -37.45
C PHE A 216 -18.68 -27.94 -36.99
N ASP A 217 -19.24 -29.10 -36.65
CA ASP A 217 -20.62 -29.21 -36.14
C ASP A 217 -20.79 -28.52 -34.77
N ALA A 218 -19.75 -28.52 -33.94
CA ALA A 218 -19.75 -27.72 -32.73
C ALA A 218 -19.67 -26.22 -33.02
N ALA A 219 -18.82 -25.81 -33.96
CA ALA A 219 -18.64 -24.41 -34.33
C ALA A 219 -19.88 -23.79 -35.00
N LYS A 220 -20.64 -24.58 -35.77
CA LYS A 220 -21.89 -24.15 -36.42
C LYS A 220 -23.02 -23.86 -35.41
N ARG A 221 -22.97 -24.41 -34.19
CA ARG A 221 -24.05 -24.28 -33.20
C ARG A 221 -23.92 -23.03 -32.33
N LYS A 222 -25.06 -22.45 -31.97
CA LYS A 222 -25.13 -21.26 -31.08
C LYS A 222 -24.71 -21.53 -29.64
N GLY A 223 -24.64 -22.81 -29.23
CA GLY A 223 -24.27 -23.21 -27.88
C GLY A 223 -23.77 -24.66 -27.81
N THR A 224 -23.11 -25.00 -26.70
CA THR A 224 -22.50 -26.32 -26.46
C THR A 224 -23.46 -27.33 -25.82
N GLN A 225 -24.65 -26.87 -25.39
CA GLN A 225 -25.70 -27.69 -24.79
C GLN A 225 -26.26 -28.68 -25.84
N GLY A 226 -26.57 -29.91 -25.41
CA GLY A 226 -27.21 -30.92 -26.27
C GLY A 226 -26.38 -31.42 -27.45
N MET A 227 -25.05 -31.27 -27.43
CA MET A 227 -24.20 -31.89 -28.45
C MET A 227 -24.27 -33.41 -28.37
N LYS A 228 -24.61 -34.05 -29.49
CA LYS A 228 -24.40 -35.49 -29.66
C LYS A 228 -22.96 -35.71 -30.10
N TYR A 229 -22.28 -36.62 -29.42
CA TYR A 229 -20.93 -37.05 -29.74
C TYR A 229 -21.00 -38.48 -30.27
N SER A 230 -20.13 -38.84 -31.21
CA SER A 230 -19.96 -40.23 -31.59
C SER A 230 -19.32 -41.03 -30.46
N ASP A 231 -19.57 -42.33 -30.41
CA ASP A 231 -18.99 -43.22 -29.39
C ASP A 231 -17.46 -43.22 -29.49
N GLN A 232 -16.91 -43.16 -30.71
CA GLN A 232 -15.47 -43.06 -30.96
C GLN A 232 -14.87 -41.80 -30.32
N TRP A 233 -15.51 -40.65 -30.50
CA TRP A 233 -15.04 -39.37 -29.93
C TRP A 233 -15.13 -39.35 -28.41
N LEU A 234 -16.18 -39.95 -27.85
CA LEU A 234 -16.32 -40.11 -26.41
C LEU A 234 -15.22 -41.00 -25.84
N LEU A 235 -14.88 -42.10 -26.51
CA LEU A 235 -13.78 -42.97 -26.13
C LEU A 235 -12.45 -42.22 -26.12
N ASP A 236 -12.16 -41.42 -27.15
CA ASP A 236 -10.95 -40.58 -27.19
C ASP A 236 -10.93 -39.55 -26.05
N CYS A 237 -12.08 -38.94 -25.72
CA CYS A 237 -12.20 -38.06 -24.56
C CYS A 237 -11.95 -38.78 -23.23
N ILE A 238 -12.40 -40.03 -23.08
CA ILE A 238 -12.13 -40.87 -21.91
C ILE A 238 -10.63 -41.16 -21.82
N ILE A 239 -10.00 -41.60 -22.91
CA ILE A 239 -8.56 -41.90 -22.97
C ILE A 239 -7.73 -40.67 -22.62
N MET A 240 -8.06 -39.50 -23.18
CA MET A 240 -7.36 -38.24 -22.86
C MET A 240 -7.47 -37.91 -21.36
N ARG A 241 -8.66 -38.09 -20.78
CA ARG A 241 -8.87 -37.85 -19.35
C ARG A 241 -8.15 -38.87 -18.47
N MET A 242 -8.07 -40.13 -18.88
CA MET A 242 -7.30 -41.18 -18.17
C MET A 242 -5.81 -40.84 -18.15
N LYS A 243 -5.26 -40.34 -19.27
CA LYS A 243 -3.85 -39.92 -19.35
C LYS A 243 -3.55 -38.70 -18.48
N SER A 244 -4.41 -37.67 -18.51
CA SER A 244 -4.24 -36.50 -17.65
C SER A 244 -5.57 -35.76 -17.40
N PRO A 245 -6.18 -35.94 -16.21
CA PRO A 245 -7.42 -35.25 -15.86
C PRO A 245 -7.27 -33.72 -15.83
N LYS A 246 -6.11 -33.22 -15.39
CA LYS A 246 -5.83 -31.78 -15.30
C LYS A 246 -5.76 -31.14 -16.68
N LEU A 247 -5.05 -31.77 -17.62
CA LEU A 247 -4.92 -31.29 -19.00
C LEU A 247 -6.28 -31.29 -19.69
N TYR A 248 -7.06 -32.37 -19.54
CA TYR A 248 -8.41 -32.46 -20.11
C TYR A 248 -9.30 -31.30 -19.64
N GLU A 249 -9.30 -30.97 -18.34
CA GLU A 249 -10.07 -29.86 -17.81
C GLU A 249 -9.57 -28.49 -18.28
N GLN A 250 -8.26 -28.31 -18.50
CA GLN A 250 -7.74 -27.08 -19.11
C GLN A 250 -8.20 -26.90 -20.55
N ILE A 251 -8.06 -27.93 -21.39
CA ILE A 251 -8.53 -27.93 -22.79
C ILE A 251 -10.02 -27.57 -22.86
N ARG A 252 -10.82 -28.18 -21.98
CA ARG A 252 -12.26 -27.94 -21.89
C ARG A 252 -12.60 -26.53 -21.41
N LYS A 253 -12.01 -26.06 -20.30
CA LYS A 253 -12.31 -24.72 -19.73
C LYS A 253 -11.92 -23.59 -20.66
N HIS A 254 -10.79 -23.72 -21.35
CA HIS A 254 -10.32 -22.73 -22.31
C HIS A 254 -10.95 -22.88 -23.70
N LYS A 255 -11.84 -23.87 -23.90
CA LYS A 255 -12.53 -24.14 -25.17
C LYS A 255 -11.56 -24.29 -26.35
N ILE A 256 -10.40 -24.91 -26.11
CA ILE A 256 -9.36 -25.13 -27.13
C ILE A 256 -9.87 -26.13 -28.17
N MET A 257 -10.55 -27.19 -27.70
CA MET A 257 -11.17 -28.22 -28.53
C MET A 257 -12.56 -28.53 -27.98
N VAL A 258 -13.45 -28.96 -28.87
CA VAL A 258 -14.77 -29.49 -28.50
C VAL A 258 -14.56 -30.70 -27.58
N SER A 259 -15.07 -30.67 -26.38
CA SER A 259 -14.88 -31.76 -25.42
C SER A 259 -16.15 -32.02 -24.64
N SER A 260 -16.40 -33.29 -24.37
CA SER A 260 -17.54 -33.70 -23.57
C SER A 260 -17.36 -33.26 -22.12
N SER A 261 -18.47 -32.99 -21.44
CA SER A 261 -18.43 -32.59 -20.03
C SER A 261 -18.02 -33.76 -19.14
N LYS A 262 -17.45 -33.47 -17.96
CA LYS A 262 -17.17 -34.49 -16.94
C LYS A 262 -18.40 -35.35 -16.63
N SER A 263 -19.58 -34.73 -16.52
CA SER A 263 -20.85 -35.43 -16.27
C SER A 263 -21.25 -36.34 -17.42
N CYS A 264 -21.04 -35.90 -18.67
CA CYS A 264 -21.27 -36.72 -19.85
C CYS A 264 -20.36 -37.95 -19.85
N LEU A 265 -19.04 -37.75 -19.69
CA LEU A 265 -18.07 -38.85 -19.61
C LEU A 265 -18.41 -39.84 -18.49
N ASN A 266 -18.73 -39.33 -17.29
CA ASN A 266 -19.09 -40.18 -16.17
C ASN A 266 -20.37 -41.00 -16.45
N LYS A 267 -21.33 -40.47 -17.22
CA LYS A 267 -22.53 -41.22 -17.62
C LYS A 267 -22.16 -42.42 -18.50
N TYR A 268 -21.26 -42.23 -19.47
CA TYR A 268 -20.80 -43.32 -20.33
C TYR A 268 -19.96 -44.35 -19.57
N VAL A 269 -19.04 -43.90 -18.70
CA VAL A 269 -18.22 -44.80 -17.88
C VAL A 269 -19.08 -45.61 -16.90
N ARG A 270 -20.14 -45.01 -16.32
CA ARG A 270 -21.08 -45.73 -15.43
C ARG A 270 -21.84 -46.85 -16.11
N ASN A 271 -22.09 -46.74 -17.41
CA ASN A 271 -22.75 -47.80 -18.17
C ASN A 271 -21.83 -49.02 -18.34
N TYR A 272 -20.51 -48.83 -18.22
CA TYR A 272 -19.53 -49.90 -18.21
C TYR A 272 -19.49 -50.53 -16.82
N LYS A 273 -20.31 -51.57 -16.61
CA LYS A 273 -20.32 -52.34 -15.35
C LYS A 273 -19.12 -53.28 -15.32
N SER A 274 -18.16 -53.03 -14.44
CA SER A 274 -17.19 -54.04 -14.01
C SER A 274 -17.81 -54.86 -12.89
N ASN A 275 -18.28 -56.07 -13.19
CA ASN A 275 -18.68 -57.01 -12.15
C ASN A 275 -17.42 -57.69 -11.58
N PHE A 276 -17.52 -58.23 -10.36
CA PHE A 276 -16.49 -59.12 -9.83
C PHE A 276 -16.43 -60.41 -10.66
N GLY A 277 -15.22 -60.89 -10.94
CA GLY A 277 -14.99 -62.05 -11.79
C GLY A 277 -14.76 -61.68 -13.25
N PHE A 278 -15.10 -62.62 -14.14
CA PHE A 278 -14.89 -62.49 -15.57
C PHE A 278 -16.00 -61.65 -16.23
N ASN A 279 -15.62 -60.81 -17.20
CA ASN A 279 -16.57 -60.02 -17.98
C ASN A 279 -16.72 -60.64 -19.37
N ASP A 280 -17.80 -61.37 -19.59
CA ASP A 280 -18.08 -62.08 -20.85
C ASP A 280 -18.05 -61.15 -22.06
N ASN A 281 -18.44 -59.88 -21.91
CA ASN A 281 -18.39 -58.91 -23.00
C ASN A 281 -16.95 -58.59 -23.43
N VAL A 282 -16.01 -58.62 -22.49
CA VAL A 282 -14.58 -58.41 -22.78
C VAL A 282 -14.03 -59.63 -23.51
N PHE A 283 -14.36 -60.84 -23.06
CA PHE A 283 -13.94 -62.06 -23.74
C PHE A 283 -14.54 -62.16 -25.15
N ALA A 284 -15.81 -61.84 -25.34
CA ALA A 284 -16.44 -61.78 -26.66
C ALA A 284 -15.75 -60.77 -27.58
N ALA A 285 -15.40 -59.59 -27.06
CA ALA A 285 -14.67 -58.58 -27.84
C ALA A 285 -13.23 -59.02 -28.18
N ILE A 286 -12.53 -59.71 -27.27
CA ILE A 286 -11.21 -60.27 -27.52
C ILE A 286 -11.29 -61.39 -28.56
N GLU A 287 -12.28 -62.29 -28.43
CA GLU A 287 -12.54 -63.36 -29.40
C GLU A 287 -12.75 -62.77 -30.79
N GLU A 288 -13.61 -61.76 -30.92
CA GLU A 288 -13.84 -61.08 -32.19
C GLU A 288 -12.56 -60.47 -32.78
N LYS A 289 -11.72 -59.83 -31.96
CA LYS A 289 -10.46 -59.24 -32.39
C LYS A 289 -9.38 -60.26 -32.74
N THR A 290 -9.42 -61.45 -32.14
CA THR A 290 -8.42 -62.50 -32.34
C THR A 290 -8.75 -63.43 -33.50
N LYS A 291 -9.97 -63.36 -34.07
CA LYS A 291 -10.37 -64.15 -35.26
C LYS A 291 -9.44 -64.00 -36.46
N SER A 292 -8.89 -62.80 -36.68
CA SER A 292 -7.98 -62.52 -37.80
C SER A 292 -6.50 -62.74 -37.47
N ILE A 293 -6.19 -63.14 -36.23
CA ILE A 293 -4.82 -63.32 -35.75
C ILE A 293 -4.41 -64.77 -36.00
N ASP A 294 -3.16 -64.97 -36.40
CA ASP A 294 -2.58 -66.30 -36.63
C ASP A 294 -2.59 -67.16 -35.35
N GLU A 295 -2.72 -68.48 -35.50
CA GLU A 295 -2.86 -69.41 -34.37
C GLU A 295 -1.67 -69.34 -33.41
N PHE A 296 -0.44 -69.20 -33.93
CA PHE A 296 0.75 -69.08 -33.10
C PHE A 296 0.76 -67.79 -32.26
N GLN A 297 0.14 -66.72 -32.76
CA GLN A 297 0.02 -65.44 -32.05
C GLN A 297 -1.13 -65.41 -31.04
N ARG A 298 -2.03 -66.40 -31.05
CA ARG A 298 -3.11 -66.53 -30.05
C ARG A 298 -2.66 -67.19 -28.75
N HIS A 299 -1.50 -67.86 -28.77
CA HIS A 299 -0.95 -68.51 -27.58
C HIS A 299 -0.45 -67.45 -26.59
N GLY A 300 -0.93 -67.50 -25.35
CA GLY A 300 -0.54 -66.59 -24.28
C GLY A 300 -0.59 -67.27 -22.91
N GLY A 301 0.16 -66.74 -21.95
CA GLY A 301 0.13 -67.18 -20.56
C GLY A 301 -0.83 -66.33 -19.72
N LEU A 302 -1.61 -66.96 -18.85
CA LEU A 302 -2.39 -66.26 -17.82
C LEU A 302 -1.54 -66.13 -16.56
N LEU A 303 -1.17 -64.91 -16.21
CA LEU A 303 -0.48 -64.59 -14.96
C LEU A 303 -1.47 -63.90 -14.02
N ASN A 304 -1.57 -64.40 -12.80
CA ASN A 304 -2.42 -63.82 -11.77
C ASN A 304 -1.59 -63.59 -10.51
N ASP A 305 -1.79 -62.44 -9.86
CA ASP A 305 -1.12 -62.05 -8.63
C ASP A 305 -2.11 -61.22 -7.78
N GLU A 306 -1.95 -61.25 -6.47
CA GLU A 306 -2.89 -60.63 -5.54
C GLU A 306 -2.36 -59.28 -5.04
N LEU A 307 -3.17 -58.23 -5.17
CA LEU A 307 -2.85 -56.90 -4.65
C LEU A 307 -3.58 -56.65 -3.33
N LYS A 308 -2.83 -56.39 -2.26
CA LYS A 308 -3.41 -55.91 -1.01
C LYS A 308 -3.93 -54.48 -1.19
N LEU A 309 -5.25 -54.31 -1.14
CA LEU A 309 -5.90 -53.01 -1.07
C LEU A 309 -5.97 -52.54 0.39
N SER A 310 -5.75 -51.25 0.62
CA SER A 310 -5.81 -50.59 1.93
C SER A 310 -7.23 -50.25 2.36
#